data_AF-A0A918XL86-F1
#
_entry.id   AF-A0A918XL86-F1
#
_cell.length_a   1.000
_cell.length_b   1.000
_cell.length_c   1.000
_cell.angle_alpha   90.00
_cell.angle_beta   90.00
_cell.angle_gamma   90.00
#
_symmetry.space_group_name_H-M   'P 1'
#
loop_
_entity.id
_entity.type
_entity.pdbx_description
1 polymer ?
#
loop_
_entity_poly.entity_id
_entity_poly.type
_entity_poly.pdbx_seq_one_letter_code
_entity_poly.pdbx_strand_id
1 'polypeptide(L)'
;MSETRNQRRIREILGEAEPEQDHSLRAQAMDRATSERVPKTLTPWEWEQWYAEHGAPPAHRQPVQTQKSSLLQRLRQRLFGIEKKATPSNCARLPDEDADF
;
A
#
# COMPACT_ATOMS: atom_id res chain seq x y z
N MET A 1 -9.45 -43.19 -30.57
CA MET A 1 -9.80 -43.33 -29.14
C MET A 1 -10.61 -42.11 -28.74
N SER A 2 -11.86 -42.29 -28.32
CA SER A 2 -12.77 -41.20 -27.92
C SER A 2 -12.58 -40.83 -26.44
N GLU A 3 -12.61 -39.54 -26.14
CA GLU A 3 -12.47 -39.00 -24.77
C GLU A 3 -13.62 -39.48 -23.86
N THR A 4 -13.30 -39.93 -22.65
CA THR A 4 -14.31 -40.44 -21.69
C THR A 4 -14.96 -39.29 -20.90
N ARG A 5 -16.16 -39.52 -20.36
CA ARG A 5 -16.88 -38.53 -19.51
C ARG A 5 -16.03 -38.06 -18.32
N ASN A 6 -15.25 -38.96 -17.74
CA ASN A 6 -14.36 -38.63 -16.62
C ASN A 6 -13.22 -37.71 -17.08
N GLN A 7 -12.64 -37.95 -18.26
CA GLN A 7 -11.60 -37.08 -18.83
C GLN A 7 -12.14 -35.67 -19.10
N ARG A 8 -13.37 -35.55 -19.61
CA ARG A 8 -14.02 -34.24 -19.80
C ARG A 8 -14.23 -33.49 -18.48
N ARG A 9 -14.65 -34.20 -17.42
CA ARG A 9 -14.87 -33.62 -16.08
C ARG A 9 -13.56 -33.21 -15.40
N ILE A 10 -12.49 -33.99 -15.59
CA ILE A 10 -11.15 -33.65 -15.09
C ILE A 10 -10.66 -32.36 -15.74
N ARG A 11 -10.81 -32.22 -17.07
CA ARG A 11 -10.45 -30.99 -17.79
C ARG A 11 -11.27 -29.77 -17.31
N GLU A 12 -12.57 -29.95 -17.06
CA GLU A 12 -13.46 -28.89 -16.60
C GLU A 12 -13.14 -28.43 -15.17
N ILE A 13 -12.76 -29.35 -14.28
CA ILE A 13 -12.34 -29.05 -12.90
C ILE A 13 -10.97 -28.37 -12.87
N LEU A 14 -10.03 -28.85 -13.68
CA LEU A 14 -8.66 -28.34 -13.68
C LEU A 14 -8.52 -27.01 -14.44
N GLY A 15 -9.44 -26.70 -15.36
CA GLY A 15 -9.38 -25.49 -16.19
C GLY A 15 -8.07 -25.38 -16.97
N GLU A 16 -7.85 -24.24 -17.65
CA GLU A 16 -6.48 -23.83 -17.97
C GLU A 16 -5.80 -23.53 -16.64
N ALA A 17 -5.07 -24.52 -16.12
CA ALA A 17 -4.36 -24.41 -14.85
C ALA A 17 -3.50 -23.14 -14.86
N GLU A 18 -3.68 -22.31 -13.83
CA GLU A 18 -2.78 -21.21 -13.53
C GLU A 18 -1.34 -21.74 -13.60
N PRO A 19 -0.40 -21.02 -14.27
CA PRO A 19 0.96 -21.53 -14.42
C PRO A 19 1.52 -21.90 -13.04
N GLU A 20 2.12 -23.07 -12.95
CA GLU A 20 2.75 -23.57 -11.73
C GLU A 20 3.82 -22.57 -11.28
N GLN A 21 3.46 -21.72 -10.33
CA GLN A 21 4.37 -20.71 -9.77
C GLN A 21 5.22 -21.40 -8.70
N ASP A 22 6.51 -21.56 -8.98
CA ASP A 22 7.47 -22.04 -7.99
C ASP A 22 7.55 -21.02 -6.84
N HIS A 23 6.99 -21.37 -5.68
CA HIS A 23 7.02 -20.55 -4.47
C HIS A 23 8.27 -20.75 -3.62
N SER A 24 9.26 -21.52 -4.10
CA SER A 24 10.51 -21.72 -3.40
C SER A 24 11.24 -20.41 -3.12
N LEU A 25 12.03 -20.37 -2.04
CA LEU A 25 12.87 -19.21 -1.72
C LEU A 25 13.81 -18.85 -2.87
N ARG A 26 14.29 -19.87 -3.61
CA ARG A 26 15.14 -19.69 -4.79
C ARG A 26 14.39 -18.95 -5.89
N ALA A 27 13.19 -19.40 -6.24
CA ALA A 27 12.37 -18.74 -7.25
C ALA A 27 12.00 -17.31 -6.84
N GLN A 28 11.66 -17.07 -5.57
CA GLN A 28 11.39 -15.72 -5.07
C GLN A 28 12.64 -14.82 -5.08
N ALA A 29 13.83 -15.36 -4.76
CA ALA A 29 15.07 -14.60 -4.83
C ALA A 29 15.40 -14.22 -6.28
N MET A 30 15.20 -15.16 -7.21
CA MET A 30 15.37 -14.91 -8.64
C MET A 30 14.38 -13.86 -9.14
N ASP A 31 13.09 -14.00 -8.82
CA ASP A 31 12.05 -13.01 -9.12
C ASP A 31 12.45 -11.62 -8.61
N ARG A 32 12.87 -11.49 -7.35
CA ARG A 32 13.31 -10.19 -6.81
C ARG A 32 14.51 -9.61 -7.55
N ALA A 33 15.48 -10.45 -7.96
CA ALA A 33 16.68 -10.00 -8.65
C ALA A 33 16.43 -9.59 -10.11
N THR A 34 15.49 -10.25 -10.79
CA THR A 34 15.16 -9.96 -12.19
C THR A 34 13.99 -8.98 -12.33
N SER A 35 13.17 -8.82 -11.30
CA SER A 35 12.02 -7.94 -11.36
C SER A 35 12.49 -6.48 -11.30
N GLU A 36 12.01 -5.66 -12.23
CA GLU A 36 12.17 -4.20 -12.20
C GLU A 36 11.24 -3.54 -11.15
N ARG A 37 11.02 -4.22 -10.01
CA ARG A 37 10.15 -3.71 -8.96
C ARG A 37 10.78 -2.52 -8.28
N VAL A 38 9.95 -1.53 -8.00
CA VAL A 38 10.31 -0.36 -7.18
C VAL A 38 10.79 -0.85 -5.79
N PRO A 39 12.01 -0.50 -5.37
CA PRO A 39 12.53 -0.87 -4.05
C PRO A 39 11.63 -0.37 -2.91
N LYS A 40 11.57 -1.08 -1.78
CA LYS A 40 10.82 -0.64 -0.59
C LYS A 40 11.70 -0.01 0.49
N THR A 41 12.97 -0.39 0.50
CA THR A 41 13.94 -0.07 1.54
C THR A 41 15.22 0.44 0.88
N LEU A 42 15.17 1.68 0.42
CA LEU A 42 16.37 2.43 0.06
C LEU A 42 16.51 3.60 1.03
N THR A 43 17.75 3.97 1.28
CA THR A 43 18.09 5.21 1.97
C THR A 43 17.79 6.42 1.09
N PRO A 44 17.70 7.63 1.66
CA PRO A 44 17.36 8.83 0.88
C PRO A 44 18.29 9.08 -0.31
N TRP A 45 19.61 8.90 -0.17
CA TRP A 45 20.54 9.13 -1.29
C TRP A 45 20.43 8.05 -2.37
N GLU A 46 20.17 6.79 -1.98
CA GLU A 46 19.94 5.70 -2.92
C GLU A 46 18.67 5.94 -3.73
N TRP A 47 17.63 6.52 -3.11
CA TRP A 47 16.44 6.95 -3.83
C TRP A 47 16.71 8.03 -4.88
N GLU A 48 17.58 9.01 -4.58
CA GLU A 48 17.96 10.03 -5.54
C GLU A 48 18.63 9.43 -6.78
N GLN A 49 19.57 8.50 -6.57
CA GLN A 49 20.22 7.76 -7.65
C GLN A 49 19.22 6.92 -8.45
N TRP A 50 18.36 6.18 -7.75
CA TRP A 50 17.34 5.34 -8.38
C TRP A 50 16.35 6.18 -9.22
N TYR A 51 15.93 7.35 -8.75
CA TYR A 51 15.08 8.26 -9.52
C TYR A 51 15.79 8.87 -10.73
N ALA A 52 17.09 9.11 -10.67
CA ALA A 52 17.85 9.59 -11.82
C ALA A 52 17.88 8.55 -12.95
N GLU A 53 17.94 7.26 -12.60
CA GLU A 53 18.00 6.15 -13.55
C GLU A 53 16.62 5.70 -14.05
N HIS A 54 15.64 5.59 -13.15
CA HIS A 54 14.33 4.97 -13.44
C HIS A 54 13.17 5.97 -13.48
N GLY A 55 13.40 7.20 -13.02
CA GLY A 55 12.36 8.22 -12.83
C GLY A 55 11.52 8.00 -11.57
N ALA A 56 10.74 9.03 -11.19
CA ALA A 56 9.85 8.93 -10.03
C ALA A 56 8.58 8.11 -10.35
N PRO A 57 8.27 7.06 -9.56
CA PRO A 57 7.11 6.21 -9.79
C PRO A 57 5.82 6.98 -9.45
N PRO A 58 4.66 6.63 -10.07
CA PRO A 58 3.41 7.37 -9.89
C PRO A 58 2.97 7.51 -8.44
N ALA A 59 3.21 6.49 -7.60
CA ALA A 59 2.87 6.52 -6.18
C ALA A 59 3.63 7.60 -5.39
N HIS A 60 4.82 8.00 -5.86
CA HIS A 60 5.63 9.05 -5.22
C HIS A 60 5.32 10.44 -5.76
N ARG A 61 4.58 10.53 -6.87
CA ARG A 61 4.03 11.78 -7.38
C ARG A 61 2.77 12.10 -6.57
N GLN A 62 2.96 12.67 -5.37
CA GLN A 62 1.86 13.19 -4.58
C GLN A 62 0.97 14.07 -5.48
N PRO A 63 -0.31 13.74 -5.72
CA PRO A 63 -1.21 14.71 -6.30
C PRO A 63 -1.31 15.83 -5.28
N VAL A 64 -0.98 17.06 -5.70
CA VAL A 64 -1.20 18.24 -4.88
C VAL A 64 -2.71 18.34 -4.69
N GLN A 65 -3.25 17.68 -3.66
CA GLN A 65 -4.63 17.83 -3.27
C GLN A 65 -4.73 19.22 -2.68
N THR A 66 -5.07 20.19 -3.53
CA THR A 66 -5.45 21.52 -3.08
C THR A 66 -6.69 21.33 -2.21
N GLN A 67 -6.49 21.20 -0.90
CA GLN A 67 -7.59 21.30 0.04
C GLN A 67 -8.16 22.71 -0.13
N LYS A 68 -9.27 22.80 -0.87
CA LYS A 68 -10.06 24.02 -1.02
C LYS A 68 -10.71 24.30 0.33
N SER A 69 -9.92 24.84 1.27
CA SER A 69 -10.45 25.33 2.54
C SER A 69 -11.36 26.50 2.21
N SER A 70 -12.67 26.23 2.24
CA SER A 70 -13.68 27.24 2.01
C SER A 70 -13.55 28.32 3.08
N LEU A 71 -13.39 29.59 2.68
CA LEU A 71 -13.40 30.72 3.61
C LEU A 71 -14.70 30.77 4.43
N LEU A 72 -15.81 30.31 3.84
CA LEU A 72 -17.10 30.18 4.54
C LEU A 72 -17.06 29.05 5.58
N GLN A 73 -16.32 27.97 5.33
CA GLN A 73 -16.11 26.91 6.32
C GLN A 73 -15.29 27.43 7.52
N ARG A 74 -14.28 28.26 7.27
CA ARG A 74 -13.49 28.93 8.32
C ARG A 74 -14.33 29.96 9.09
N LEU A 75 -15.19 30.71 8.40
CA LEU A 75 -16.10 31.69 9.02
C LEU A 75 -17.17 30.99 9.88
N ARG A 76 -17.73 29.87 9.40
CA ARG A 76 -18.72 29.07 10.12
C ARG A 76 -18.13 28.41 11.37
N GLN A 77 -16.87 27.94 11.31
CA GLN A 77 -16.14 27.47 12.49
C GLN A 77 -15.90 28.57 13.53
N ARG A 78 -15.63 29.81 13.09
CA ARG A 78 -15.44 30.95 13.99
C ARG A 78 -16.72 31.44 14.66
N LEU A 79 -17.84 31.39 13.95
CA LEU A 79 -19.13 31.91 14.45
C LEU A 79 -19.94 30.88 15.26
N PHE A 80 -19.75 29.57 15.00
CA PHE A 80 -20.56 28.51 15.61
C PHE A 80 -19.72 27.31 16.11
N GLY A 81 -18.43 27.50 16.33
CA GLY A 81 -17.51 26.47 16.81
C GLY A 81 -17.78 26.09 18.26
N ILE A 82 -18.71 25.17 18.47
CA ILE A 82 -18.82 24.39 19.71
C ILE A 82 -17.53 23.56 19.81
N GLU A 83 -16.77 23.77 20.87
CA GLU A 83 -15.61 22.95 21.22
C GLU A 83 -16.03 21.49 21.32
N LYS A 84 -15.70 20.69 20.31
CA LYS A 84 -15.49 19.27 20.53
C LYS A 84 -13.99 19.10 20.72
N LYS A 85 -13.56 18.86 21.95
CA LYS A 85 -12.22 18.38 22.27
C LYS A 85 -11.99 17.08 21.51
N ALA A 86 -11.46 17.19 20.30
CA ALA A 86 -10.89 16.06 19.60
C ALA A 86 -9.52 15.85 20.22
N THR A 87 -9.41 14.88 21.12
CA THR A 87 -8.12 14.33 21.51
C THR A 87 -7.43 13.86 20.23
N PRO A 88 -6.19 14.31 19.93
CA PRO A 88 -5.47 13.77 18.81
C PRO A 88 -5.21 12.28 19.10
N SER A 89 -5.67 11.41 18.19
CA SER A 89 -5.32 9.98 18.16
C SER A 89 -3.86 9.76 17.73
N ASN A 90 -2.96 10.61 18.21
CA ASN A 90 -1.54 10.50 17.94
C ASN A 90 -0.83 10.32 19.28
N CYS A 91 -0.65 9.05 19.64
CA CYS A 91 0.45 8.43 20.39
C CYS A 91 1.18 9.22 21.48
N ALA A 92 0.56 10.23 22.08
CA ALA A 92 1.06 10.89 23.26
C ALA A 92 0.58 10.07 24.46
N ARG A 93 1.56 9.46 25.15
CA ARG A 93 1.39 8.76 26.42
C ARG A 93 0.61 9.66 27.40
N LEU A 94 -0.43 9.11 28.02
CA LEU A 94 -1.26 9.87 28.96
C LEU A 94 -0.47 10.06 30.28
N PRO A 95 -0.53 11.24 30.91
CA PRO A 95 0.21 11.53 32.14
C PRO A 95 -0.29 10.76 33.37
N ASP A 96 -1.43 10.08 33.27
CA ASP A 96 -2.10 9.42 34.40
C ASP A 96 -1.79 7.91 34.51
N GLU A 97 -0.93 7.35 33.65
CA GLU A 97 -0.64 5.89 33.65
C GLU A 97 0.27 5.42 34.80
N ASP A 98 0.86 6.32 35.59
CA ASP A 98 1.75 5.98 36.72
C ASP A 98 1.06 6.13 38.11
N ALA A 99 -0.24 6.41 38.16
CA ALA A 99 -0.95 6.58 39.44
C ALA A 99 -1.30 5.25 40.15
N ASP A 100 -1.10 4.11 39.48
CA ASP A 100 -1.43 2.77 39.98
C ASP A 100 -0.19 1.86 40.07
N PHE A 101 0.92 2.37 40.61
CA PHE A 101 2.04 1.55 41.10
C PHE A 101 2.45 1.89 42.52
#